data_AF-A0A7R9GK32-F1
#
_entry.id   AF-A0A7R9GK32-F1
#
_cell.length_a   1.000
_cell.length_b   1.000
_cell.length_c   1.000
_cell.angle_alpha   90.00
_cell.angle_beta   90.00
_cell.angle_gamma   90.00
#
_symmetry.space_group_name_H-M   'P 1'
#
loop_
_entity.id
_entity.type
_entity.pdbx_description
1 polymer ?
#
loop_
_entity_poly.entity_id
_entity_poly.type
_entity_poly.pdbx_seq_one_letter_code
_entity_poly.pdbx_strand_id
1 'polypeptide(L)'
;MALGPAKDGGANPKFWEATFVLNEFNVVRKWLMQHHAELILSEHSSPRALAQILSQMMNFQEACLGAGATGKFGMTRIPTQVFIDLSPGGGACKILASAFKHKHSKGLRRFDFHAPKSQDRNIELLKEIEQELLSLDALYVRAVYISDSVDDQMRIAV
;
A
#
# COMPACT_ATOMS: atom_id res chain seq x y z
N MET A 1 3.06 -24.07 -6.28
CA MET A 1 3.08 -22.65 -6.71
C MET A 1 2.78 -21.82 -5.48
N ALA A 2 3.66 -20.88 -5.09
CA ALA A 2 3.49 -20.12 -3.86
C ALA A 2 2.34 -19.12 -3.98
N LEU A 3 1.33 -19.26 -3.11
CA LEU A 3 0.29 -18.26 -2.87
C LEU A 3 0.84 -17.18 -1.93
N GLY A 4 1.86 -16.47 -2.40
CA GLY A 4 2.52 -15.38 -1.67
C GLY A 4 2.70 -14.15 -2.56
N PRO A 5 3.21 -13.04 -2.00
CA PRO A 5 3.52 -11.85 -2.76
C PRO A 5 4.49 -12.15 -3.92
N ALA A 6 4.43 -11.36 -4.99
CA ALA A 6 5.36 -11.54 -6.08
C ALA A 6 6.80 -11.21 -5.62
N LYS A 7 7.79 -11.91 -6.19
CA LYS A 7 9.20 -11.80 -5.75
C LYS A 7 9.83 -10.44 -6.05
N ASP A 8 9.23 -9.67 -6.95
CA ASP A 8 9.60 -8.31 -7.34
C ASP A 8 9.05 -7.23 -6.39
N GLY A 9 8.03 -7.56 -5.58
CA GLY A 9 7.33 -6.59 -4.72
C GLY A 9 6.01 -6.10 -5.30
N GLY A 10 5.59 -6.62 -6.47
CA GLY A 10 4.29 -6.38 -7.08
C GLY A 10 3.16 -7.28 -6.55
N ALA A 11 1.92 -6.95 -6.91
CA ALA A 11 0.77 -7.74 -6.52
C ALA A 11 0.68 -9.02 -7.36
N ASN A 12 0.69 -10.19 -6.71
CA ASN A 12 0.47 -11.48 -7.37
C ASN A 12 -1.03 -11.69 -7.64
N PRO A 13 -1.50 -11.68 -8.90
CA PRO A 13 -2.94 -11.76 -9.20
C PRO A 13 -3.60 -13.00 -8.60
N LYS A 14 -2.90 -14.14 -8.61
CA LYS A 14 -3.41 -15.41 -8.05
C LYS A 14 -3.63 -15.35 -6.55
N PHE A 15 -2.85 -14.55 -5.83
CA PHE A 15 -3.03 -14.33 -4.39
C PHE A 15 -4.24 -13.44 -4.13
N TRP A 16 -4.32 -12.29 -4.79
CA TRP A 16 -5.37 -11.29 -4.57
C TRP A 16 -6.77 -11.73 -5.04
N GLU A 17 -6.84 -12.69 -5.95
CA GLU A 17 -8.09 -13.30 -6.42
C GLU A 17 -8.46 -14.58 -5.66
N ALA A 18 -7.59 -15.11 -4.80
CA ALA A 18 -7.85 -16.35 -4.09
C ALA A 18 -8.99 -16.20 -3.08
N THR A 19 -9.89 -17.19 -3.04
CA THR A 19 -11.08 -17.16 -2.18
C THR A 19 -10.74 -17.00 -0.70
N PHE A 20 -9.68 -17.67 -0.22
CA PHE A 20 -9.29 -17.55 1.19
C PHE A 20 -8.81 -16.12 1.52
N VAL A 21 -8.07 -15.46 0.61
CA VAL A 21 -7.65 -14.06 0.78
C VAL A 21 -8.85 -13.13 0.79
N LEU A 22 -9.78 -13.31 -0.15
CA LEU A 22 -11.04 -12.54 -0.19
C LEU A 22 -11.89 -12.75 1.07
N ASN A 23 -11.81 -13.92 1.70
CA ASN A 23 -12.48 -14.17 2.96
C ASN A 23 -11.83 -13.38 4.12
N GLU A 24 -10.51 -13.31 4.19
CA GLU A 24 -9.79 -12.46 5.16
C GLU A 24 -10.11 -10.97 4.99
N PHE A 25 -10.39 -10.51 3.76
CA PHE A 25 -10.85 -9.14 3.52
C PHE A 25 -12.18 -8.78 4.20
N ASN A 26 -12.96 -9.75 4.67
CA ASN A 26 -14.13 -9.46 5.51
C ASN A 26 -13.74 -8.88 6.87
N VAL A 27 -12.59 -9.28 7.42
CA VAL A 27 -12.05 -8.73 8.67
C VAL A 27 -11.67 -7.27 8.47
N VAL A 28 -10.93 -6.99 7.39
CA VAL A 28 -10.53 -5.63 6.98
C VAL A 28 -11.76 -4.75 6.76
N ARG A 29 -12.75 -5.24 6.01
CA ARG A 29 -14.03 -4.55 5.78
C ARG A 29 -14.72 -4.21 7.09
N LYS A 30 -14.86 -5.18 8.00
CA LYS A 30 -15.55 -4.98 9.27
C LYS A 30 -14.86 -3.90 10.10
N TRP A 31 -13.53 -3.95 10.20
CA TRP A 31 -12.76 -2.95 10.92
C TRP A 31 -12.95 -1.55 10.32
N LEU A 32 -12.85 -1.45 8.99
CA LEU A 32 -13.07 -0.19 8.27
C LEU A 32 -14.47 0.39 8.48
N MET A 33 -15.51 -0.45 8.48
CA MET A 33 -16.88 -0.03 8.77
C MET A 33 -17.09 0.38 10.24
N GLN A 34 -16.26 -0.11 11.17
CA GLN A 34 -16.38 0.28 12.59
C GLN A 34 -15.71 1.63 12.88
N HIS A 35 -14.62 1.94 12.19
CA HIS A 35 -13.79 3.12 12.49
C HIS A 35 -13.94 4.27 11.48
N HIS A 36 -14.38 3.99 10.24
CA HIS A 36 -14.35 4.92 9.11
C HIS A 36 -15.55 4.75 8.16
N ALA A 37 -16.73 4.39 8.68
CA ALA A 37 -17.93 4.15 7.87
C ALA A 37 -18.30 5.35 6.98
N GLU A 38 -18.12 6.56 7.48
CA GLU A 38 -18.42 7.82 6.82
C GLU A 38 -17.54 8.09 5.58
N LEU A 39 -16.36 7.48 5.53
CA LEU A 39 -15.39 7.65 4.44
C LEU A 39 -15.60 6.63 3.31
N ILE A 40 -16.35 5.56 3.56
CA ILE A 40 -16.42 4.39 2.68
C ILE A 40 -17.80 4.31 2.03
N LEU A 41 -17.84 4.63 0.74
CA LEU A 41 -19.04 4.45 -0.08
C LEU A 41 -19.43 2.97 -0.18
N SER A 42 -20.73 2.69 -0.30
CA SER A 42 -21.27 1.33 -0.38
C SER A 42 -20.61 0.49 -1.49
N GLU A 43 -20.31 1.12 -2.63
CA GLU A 43 -19.62 0.53 -3.79
C GLU A 43 -18.18 0.07 -3.52
N HIS A 44 -17.49 0.69 -2.55
CA HIS A 44 -16.12 0.34 -2.17
C HIS A 44 -16.05 -0.58 -0.96
N SER A 45 -17.20 -0.93 -0.37
CA SER A 45 -17.24 -1.74 0.84
C SER A 45 -17.05 -3.24 0.59
N SER A 46 -17.06 -3.73 -0.66
CA SER A 46 -16.94 -5.16 -0.92
C SER A 46 -15.50 -5.68 -0.68
N PRO A 47 -15.32 -6.89 -0.13
CA PRO A 47 -13.99 -7.49 0.07
C PRO A 47 -13.13 -7.49 -1.21
N ARG A 48 -13.77 -7.75 -2.35
CA ARG A 48 -13.12 -7.73 -3.67
C ARG A 48 -12.68 -6.33 -4.08
N ALA A 49 -13.48 -5.30 -3.84
CA ALA A 49 -13.10 -3.93 -4.15
C ALA A 49 -11.90 -3.47 -3.31
N LEU A 50 -11.88 -3.81 -2.01
CA LEU A 50 -10.75 -3.49 -1.12
C LEU A 50 -9.45 -4.19 -1.57
N ALA A 51 -9.54 -5.48 -1.91
CA ALA A 51 -8.42 -6.24 -2.47
C ALA A 51 -7.91 -5.63 -3.79
N GLN A 52 -8.81 -5.17 -4.67
CA GLN A 52 -8.45 -4.50 -5.92
C GLN A 52 -7.73 -3.16 -5.69
N ILE A 53 -8.19 -2.35 -4.72
CA ILE A 53 -7.52 -1.08 -4.40
C ILE A 53 -6.09 -1.33 -3.89
N LEU A 54 -5.90 -2.26 -2.95
CA LEU A 54 -4.57 -2.57 -2.42
C LEU A 54 -3.63 -3.16 -3.48
N SER A 55 -4.13 -4.11 -4.29
CA SER A 55 -3.32 -4.69 -5.37
C SER A 55 -2.91 -3.68 -6.44
N GLN A 56 -3.81 -2.78 -6.83
CA GLN A 56 -3.50 -1.69 -7.77
C GLN A 56 -2.49 -0.70 -7.17
N MET A 57 -2.65 -0.36 -5.89
CA MET A 57 -1.71 0.51 -5.18
C MET A 57 -0.32 -0.12 -5.08
N MET A 58 -0.24 -1.42 -4.78
CA MET A 58 1.01 -2.17 -4.71
C MET A 58 1.72 -2.21 -6.07
N ASN A 59 0.98 -2.43 -7.16
CA ASN A 59 1.54 -2.38 -8.52
C ASN A 59 2.00 -0.97 -8.92
N PHE A 60 1.26 0.07 -8.52
CA PHE A 60 1.66 1.45 -8.75
C PHE A 60 2.93 1.81 -8.00
N GLN A 61 3.04 1.40 -6.73
CA GLN A 61 4.26 1.54 -5.94
C GLN A 61 5.44 0.86 -6.64
N GLU A 62 5.27 -0.37 -7.15
CA GLU A 62 6.34 -1.08 -7.85
C GLU A 62 6.75 -0.37 -9.15
N ALA A 63 5.79 0.15 -9.92
CA ALA A 63 6.08 0.87 -11.14
C ALA A 63 6.84 2.18 -10.90
N CYS A 64 6.57 2.88 -9.79
CA CYS A 64 7.17 4.18 -9.50
C CYS A 64 8.42 4.12 -8.62
N LEU A 65 8.53 3.13 -7.74
CA LEU A 65 9.57 3.04 -6.69
C LEU A 65 10.31 1.70 -6.69
N GLY A 66 9.94 0.77 -7.57
CA GLY A 66 10.56 -0.55 -7.70
C GLY A 66 11.93 -0.53 -8.36
N ALA A 67 12.53 -1.71 -8.51
CA ALA A 67 13.89 -1.85 -9.05
C ALA A 67 14.02 -1.37 -10.52
N GLY A 68 12.92 -1.34 -11.27
CA GLY A 68 12.86 -0.87 -12.65
C GLY A 68 12.50 0.62 -12.79
N ALA A 69 12.30 1.36 -11.70
CA ALA A 69 11.90 2.76 -11.75
C ALA A 69 13.05 3.65 -12.25
N THR A 70 12.75 4.53 -13.21
CA THR A 70 13.72 5.45 -13.84
C THR A 70 13.64 6.88 -13.32
N GLY A 71 12.77 7.14 -12.33
CA GLY A 71 12.52 8.46 -11.75
C GLY A 71 13.31 8.76 -10.47
N LYS A 72 13.21 10.00 -9.97
CA LYS A 72 13.75 10.37 -8.65
C LYS A 72 12.90 9.71 -7.55
N PHE A 73 13.54 8.90 -6.71
CA PHE A 73 12.92 8.28 -5.55
C PHE A 73 12.57 9.36 -4.50
N GLY A 74 11.28 9.61 -4.31
CA GLY A 74 10.78 10.61 -3.36
C GLY A 74 10.38 10.03 -2.00
N MET A 75 10.41 8.71 -1.85
CA MET A 75 10.15 7.94 -0.63
C MET A 75 10.62 6.48 -0.82
N THR A 76 10.68 5.73 0.26
CA THR A 76 10.95 4.28 0.23
C THR A 76 9.66 3.51 -0.10
N ARG A 77 9.78 2.25 -0.54
CA ARG A 77 8.59 1.41 -0.74
C ARG A 77 7.98 1.03 0.61
N ILE A 78 6.66 1.16 0.73
CA ILE A 78 5.94 0.55 1.86
C ILE A 78 6.15 -0.97 1.78
N PRO A 79 6.62 -1.63 2.85
CA PRO A 79 6.92 -3.05 2.82
C PRO A 79 5.69 -3.87 2.45
N THR A 80 5.86 -4.85 1.56
CA THR A 80 4.80 -5.75 1.12
C THR A 80 4.05 -6.43 2.27
N GLN A 81 4.73 -6.71 3.38
CA GLN A 81 4.13 -7.30 4.58
C GLN A 81 3.01 -6.44 5.15
N VAL A 82 3.09 -5.12 5.04
CA VAL A 82 2.05 -4.20 5.49
C VAL A 82 0.79 -4.34 4.64
N PHE A 83 0.92 -4.55 3.32
CA PHE A 83 -0.22 -4.76 2.42
C PHE A 83 -0.97 -6.07 2.65
N ILE A 84 -0.27 -7.10 3.15
CA ILE A 84 -0.84 -8.44 3.37
C ILE A 84 -1.15 -8.73 4.85
N ASP A 85 -0.95 -7.75 5.74
CA ASP A 85 -1.42 -7.84 7.12
C ASP A 85 -2.92 -7.54 7.18
N LEU A 86 -3.70 -8.61 6.97
CA LEU A 86 -5.17 -8.59 6.97
C LEU A 86 -5.78 -8.75 8.38
N SER A 87 -4.95 -8.68 9.43
CA SER A 87 -5.42 -8.73 10.81
C SER A 87 -6.32 -7.52 11.14
N PRO A 88 -7.20 -7.62 12.16
CA PRO A 88 -8.02 -6.49 12.58
C PRO A 88 -7.14 -5.29 12.98
N GLY A 89 -7.25 -4.16 12.26
CA GLY A 89 -6.41 -2.98 12.51
C GLY A 89 -4.95 -3.12 12.05
N GLY A 90 -4.64 -4.17 11.29
CA GLY A 90 -3.33 -4.41 10.70
C GLY A 90 -2.96 -3.42 9.59
N GLY A 91 -1.82 -3.65 8.95
CA GLY A 91 -1.28 -2.79 7.90
C GLY A 91 -2.27 -2.51 6.76
N ALA A 92 -2.99 -3.52 6.28
CA ALA A 92 -3.97 -3.35 5.20
C ALA A 92 -5.13 -2.43 5.60
N CYS A 93 -5.56 -2.52 6.86
CA CYS A 93 -6.61 -1.66 7.43
C CYS A 93 -6.15 -0.20 7.47
N LYS A 94 -4.93 0.05 7.95
CA LYS A 94 -4.35 1.40 8.07
C LYS A 94 -4.11 2.03 6.69
N ILE A 95 -3.58 1.27 5.73
CA ILE A 95 -3.41 1.73 4.33
C ILE A 95 -4.75 2.15 3.73
N LEU A 96 -5.78 1.30 3.83
CA LEU A 96 -7.09 1.59 3.25
C LEU A 96 -7.76 2.79 3.94
N ALA A 97 -7.68 2.89 5.27
CA ALA A 97 -8.22 4.03 6.02
C ALA A 97 -7.60 5.36 5.55
N SER A 98 -6.27 5.40 5.47
CA SER A 98 -5.53 6.56 4.96
C SER A 98 -5.92 6.89 3.52
N ALA A 99 -6.02 5.88 2.65
CA ALA A 99 -6.44 6.05 1.26
C ALA A 99 -7.86 6.63 1.13
N PHE A 100 -8.82 6.16 1.94
CA PHE A 100 -10.19 6.69 1.93
C PHE A 100 -10.26 8.10 2.50
N LYS A 101 -9.48 8.41 3.54
CA LYS A 101 -9.35 9.77 4.09
C LYS A 101 -8.79 10.74 3.05
N HIS A 102 -7.73 10.35 2.33
CA HIS A 102 -7.18 11.12 1.22
C HIS A 102 -8.21 11.30 0.10
N LYS A 103 -8.90 10.22 -0.30
CA LYS A 103 -9.97 10.26 -1.31
C LYS A 103 -11.04 11.28 -0.93
N HIS A 104 -11.49 11.27 0.32
CA HIS A 104 -12.48 12.20 0.84
C HIS A 104 -11.94 13.64 0.87
N SER A 105 -10.76 13.86 1.44
CA SER A 105 -10.14 15.18 1.57
C SER A 105 -9.86 15.85 0.21
N LYS A 106 -9.54 15.08 -0.82
CA LYS A 106 -9.23 15.58 -2.17
C LYS A 106 -10.46 15.53 -3.11
N GLY A 107 -11.64 15.14 -2.61
CA GLY A 107 -12.88 15.08 -3.39
C GLY A 107 -12.82 14.10 -4.57
N LEU A 108 -12.04 13.03 -4.46
CA LEU A 108 -11.83 12.07 -5.55
C LEU A 108 -13.06 11.18 -5.72
N ARG A 109 -13.53 11.03 -6.96
CA ARG A 109 -14.63 10.09 -7.27
C ARG A 109 -14.18 8.63 -7.15
N ARG A 110 -12.98 8.32 -7.65
CA ARG A 110 -12.39 6.97 -7.69
C ARG A 110 -10.88 7.03 -7.55
N PHE A 111 -10.27 5.91 -7.13
CA PHE A 111 -8.84 5.69 -7.27
C PHE A 111 -8.48 5.42 -8.73
N ASP A 112 -7.39 6.00 -9.21
CA ASP A 112 -6.89 5.82 -10.58
C ASP A 112 -5.36 5.74 -10.54
N PHE A 113 -4.85 4.52 -10.52
CA PHE A 113 -3.43 4.20 -10.40
C PHE A 113 -2.71 4.05 -11.76
N HIS A 114 -3.44 4.13 -12.88
CA HIS A 114 -2.87 3.89 -14.20
C HIS A 114 -2.69 5.17 -15.03
N ALA A 115 -3.52 6.19 -14.81
CA ALA A 115 -3.42 7.42 -15.60
C ALA A 115 -2.14 8.21 -15.25
N PRO A 116 -1.30 8.58 -16.25
CA PRO A 116 -0.06 9.35 -15.99
C PRO A 116 -0.30 10.66 -15.22
N LYS A 117 -1.40 11.35 -15.53
CA LYS A 117 -1.82 12.57 -14.83
C LYS A 117 -2.14 12.39 -13.34
N SER A 118 -2.35 11.15 -12.91
CA SER A 118 -2.63 10.81 -11.52
C SER A 118 -1.36 10.48 -10.74
N GLN A 119 -0.20 10.34 -11.41
CA GLN A 119 1.03 9.85 -10.80
C GLN A 119 1.48 10.69 -9.60
N ASP A 120 1.60 12.01 -9.76
CA ASP A 120 2.04 12.89 -8.67
C ASP A 120 1.08 12.84 -7.48
N ARG A 121 -0.23 12.82 -7.74
CA ARG A 121 -1.26 12.67 -6.71
C ARG A 121 -1.18 11.32 -6.00
N ASN A 122 -0.91 10.24 -6.74
CA ASN A 122 -0.80 8.91 -6.15
C ASN A 122 0.51 8.75 -5.36
N ILE A 123 1.58 9.44 -5.75
CA ILE A 123 2.82 9.55 -4.95
C ILE A 123 2.53 10.33 -3.66
N GLU A 124 1.78 11.43 -3.73
CA GLU A 124 1.32 12.17 -2.54
C GLU A 124 0.52 11.26 -1.61
N LEU A 125 -0.41 10.45 -2.15
CA LEU A 125 -1.15 9.45 -1.39
C LEU A 125 -0.23 8.43 -0.70
N LEU A 126 0.77 7.89 -1.41
CA LEU A 126 1.72 6.94 -0.80
C LEU A 126 2.54 7.58 0.33
N LYS A 127 2.92 8.84 0.19
CA LYS A 127 3.62 9.60 1.24
C LYS A 127 2.74 9.82 2.47
N GLU A 128 1.47 10.18 2.26
CA GLU A 128 0.51 10.32 3.37
C GLU A 128 0.32 8.99 4.11
N ILE A 129 0.20 7.88 3.38
CA ILE A 129 0.12 6.54 3.97
C ILE A 129 1.38 6.22 4.77
N GLU A 130 2.58 6.45 4.22
CA GLU A 130 3.86 6.21 4.91
C GLU A 130 3.93 6.99 6.23
N GLN A 131 3.58 8.28 6.21
CA GLN A 131 3.57 9.11 7.42
C GLN A 131 2.55 8.61 8.46
N GLU A 132 1.36 8.20 8.03
CA GLU A 132 0.34 7.67 8.93
C GLU A 132 0.78 6.33 9.54
N LEU A 133 1.38 5.44 8.75
CA LEU A 133 1.92 4.17 9.23
C LEU A 133 3.07 4.37 10.23
N LEU A 134 3.97 5.32 9.99
CA LEU A 134 5.02 5.71 10.95
C LEU A 134 4.44 6.25 12.25
N SER A 135 3.40 7.09 12.17
CA SER A 135 2.76 7.67 13.37
C SER A 135 2.03 6.64 14.24
N LEU A 136 1.60 5.52 13.64
CA LEU A 136 0.84 4.44 14.27
C LEU A 136 1.71 3.23 14.65
N ASP A 137 3.04 3.38 14.65
CA ASP A 137 4.03 2.31 14.83
C ASP A 137 3.72 1.04 14.00
N ALA A 138 3.16 1.26 12.80
CA ALA A 138 2.75 0.23 11.86
C ALA A 138 3.84 -0.07 10.81
N LEU A 139 4.92 0.70 10.84
CA LEU A 139 6.05 0.60 9.93
C LEU A 139 7.35 0.58 10.75
N TYR A 140 7.90 -0.63 10.95
CA TYR A 140 9.22 -0.77 11.55
C TYR A 140 10.29 -0.47 10.49
N VAL A 141 10.87 0.73 10.55
CA VAL A 141 12.07 1.05 9.77
C VAL A 141 13.21 0.22 10.31
N ARG A 142 13.63 -0.82 9.57
CA ARG A 142 14.84 -1.56 9.92
C ARG A 142 16.05 -0.70 9.56
N ALA A 143 16.63 -0.03 10.55
CA ALA A 143 17.89 0.67 10.39
C ALA A 143 19.00 -0.36 10.14
N VAL A 144 19.62 -0.31 8.97
CA VAL A 144 20.80 -1.12 8.64
C VAL A 144 22.03 -0.23 8.75
N TYR A 145 22.99 -0.63 9.57
CA TYR A 145 24.29 0.05 9.63
C TYR A 145 25.12 -0.38 8.41
N ILE A 146 25.51 0.59 7.58
CA ILE A 146 26.48 0.38 6.52
C ILE A 146 27.85 0.75 7.08
N SER A 147 28.79 -0.20 7.05
CA SER A 147 30.17 0.01 7.51
C SER A 147 30.82 1.17 6.79
N ASP A 148 31.63 1.95 7.51
CA ASP A 148 32.37 3.09 6.95
C ASP A 148 33.32 2.68 5.81
N SER A 149 33.68 1.39 5.73
CA SER A 149 34.49 0.80 4.67
C SER A 149 33.78 0.63 3.32
N VAL A 150 32.47 0.88 3.24
CA VAL A 150 31.70 0.80 1.99
C VAL A 150 31.72 2.16 1.31
N ASP A 151 32.14 2.19 0.04
CA ASP A 151 32.15 3.38 -0.81
C ASP A 151 30.80 4.12 -0.79
N ASP A 152 30.83 5.45 -0.68
CA ASP A 152 29.64 6.30 -0.61
C ASP A 152 28.70 6.11 -1.82
N GLN A 153 29.26 5.76 -3.00
CA GLN A 153 28.47 5.48 -4.20
C GLN A 153 27.64 4.19 -4.10
N MET A 154 28.02 3.26 -3.21
CA MET A 154 27.30 2.01 -2.95
C MET A 154 26.34 2.11 -1.76
N ARG A 155 26.36 3.22 -1.02
CA ARG A 155 25.42 3.51 0.06
C ARG A 155 24.09 3.96 -0.53
N ILE A 156 23.35 3.02 -1.11
CA ILE A 156 21.96 3.25 -1.50
C ILE A 156 21.17 3.32 -0.19
N ALA A 157 20.67 4.50 0.15
CA ALA A 157 19.74 4.68 1.26
C ALA A 157 18.50 3.82 0.95
N VAL A 158 18.29 2.79 1.77
CA VAL A 158 17.10 1.93 1.73
C VAL A 158 15.92 2.66 2.33
#